data_AF-A0A8X7Q1P5-F1
#
_entry.id   AF-A0A8X7Q1P5-F1
#
_cell.length_a   1.000
_cell.length_b   1.000
_cell.length_c   1.000
_cell.angle_alpha   90.00
_cell.angle_beta   90.00
_cell.angle_gamma   90.00
#
_symmetry.space_group_name_H-M   'P 1'
#
loop_
_entity.id
_entity.type
_entity.pdbx_description
1 polymer ?
#
loop_
_entity_poly.entity_id
_entity_poly.type
_entity_poly.pdbx_seq_one_letter_code
_entity_poly.pdbx_strand_id
1 'polypeptide(L)'
;MGCAPKPEDAFWCRYYYTEIIEYDGRIAILDHADLVHDGVMDLWVREDEEKNRWSRMKRVLHPSQMNMIKTHIVHNMSLRVQGTTRNGDVILVPQHIFRTGPDQFNVLPQVTTHFYVFLYNLQKNHFRKVEIKSNRYNTKRWDVVGFDDIENLMYL
;
A
#
# COMPACT_ATOMS: atom_id res chain seq x y z
N MET A 1 28.47 13.43 -3.68
CA MET A 1 27.05 13.03 -3.48
C MET A 1 26.69 12.10 -4.62
N GLY A 2 26.59 10.80 -4.36
CA GLY A 2 26.15 9.84 -5.37
C GLY A 2 24.65 9.95 -5.56
N CYS A 3 24.17 9.96 -6.81
CA CYS A 3 22.73 9.87 -7.09
C CYS A 3 22.21 8.55 -6.50
N ALA A 4 21.05 8.58 -5.84
CA ALA A 4 20.37 7.35 -5.43
C ALA A 4 20.11 6.48 -6.68
N PRO A 5 20.21 5.13 -6.59
CA PRO A 5 19.91 4.25 -7.71
C PRO A 5 18.50 4.55 -8.23
N LYS A 6 18.28 4.49 -9.54
CA LYS A 6 16.99 4.91 -10.09
C LYS A 6 15.92 3.89 -9.70
N PRO A 7 14.66 4.32 -9.52
CA PRO A 7 13.58 3.41 -9.18
C PRO A 7 13.47 2.23 -10.17
N GLU A 8 13.63 2.51 -11.47
CA GLU A 8 13.61 1.54 -12.58
C GLU A 8 14.59 0.35 -12.44
N ASP A 9 15.72 0.53 -11.75
CA ASP A 9 16.71 -0.53 -11.53
C ASP A 9 16.30 -1.48 -10.39
N ALA A 10 15.39 -1.06 -9.51
CA ALA A 10 14.91 -1.83 -8.36
C ALA A 10 13.62 -2.63 -8.63
N PHE A 11 12.87 -2.30 -9.70
CA PHE A 11 11.47 -2.72 -9.83
C PHE A 11 11.20 -4.05 -10.52
N TRP A 12 12.10 -4.58 -11.34
CA TRP A 12 11.78 -5.74 -12.19
C TRP A 12 11.32 -6.99 -11.43
N CYS A 13 11.76 -7.20 -10.18
CA CYS A 13 11.33 -8.32 -9.34
C CYS A 13 10.25 -7.98 -8.31
N ARG A 14 9.88 -6.70 -8.16
CA ARG A 14 9.00 -6.19 -7.08
C ARG A 14 7.72 -5.53 -7.57
N TYR A 15 7.42 -5.60 -8.86
CA TYR A 15 6.29 -4.90 -9.50
C TYR A 15 4.93 -5.01 -8.77
N TYR A 16 4.62 -6.16 -8.16
CA TYR A 16 3.37 -6.35 -7.39
C TYR A 16 3.28 -5.55 -6.09
N TYR A 17 4.41 -5.09 -5.58
CA TYR A 17 4.54 -4.40 -4.30
C TYR A 17 5.00 -2.96 -4.48
N THR A 18 4.86 -2.42 -5.69
CA THR A 18 5.32 -1.08 -6.03
C THR A 18 4.16 -0.32 -6.65
N GLU A 19 3.80 0.82 -6.08
CA GLU A 19 2.66 1.62 -6.55
C GLU A 19 3.03 3.10 -6.66
N ILE A 20 2.48 3.78 -7.68
CA ILE A 20 2.61 5.22 -7.83
C ILE A 20 1.56 5.89 -6.94
N ILE A 21 2.00 6.82 -6.11
CA ILE A 21 1.16 7.53 -5.15
C ILE A 21 1.44 9.04 -5.19
N GLU A 22 0.50 9.82 -4.67
CA GLU A 22 0.75 11.21 -4.32
C GLU A 22 1.38 11.29 -2.92
N TYR A 23 2.47 12.04 -2.80
CA TYR A 23 3.09 12.33 -1.51
C TYR A 23 3.45 13.81 -1.45
N ASP A 24 2.78 14.57 -0.58
CA ASP A 24 3.06 16.00 -0.34
C ASP A 24 3.04 16.81 -1.66
N GLY A 25 1.98 16.59 -2.47
CA GLY A 25 1.80 17.22 -3.78
C GLY A 25 2.76 16.76 -4.87
N ARG A 26 3.57 15.73 -4.62
CA ARG A 26 4.57 15.20 -5.55
C ARG A 26 4.29 13.75 -5.93
N ILE A 27 4.73 13.37 -7.13
CA ILE A 27 4.73 11.97 -7.55
C ILE A 27 5.75 11.20 -6.72
N ALA A 28 5.31 10.08 -6.15
CA ALA A 28 6.16 9.16 -5.45
C ALA A 28 5.87 7.71 -5.83
N ILE A 29 6.86 6.85 -5.59
CA ILE A 29 6.70 5.40 -5.71
C ILE A 29 6.93 4.79 -4.34
N LEU A 30 5.97 3.97 -3.89
CA LEU A 30 6.05 3.23 -2.65
C LEU A 30 6.36 1.77 -2.95
N ASP A 31 7.52 1.28 -2.53
CA ASP A 31 7.86 -0.15 -2.48
C ASP A 31 7.53 -0.68 -1.07
N HIS A 32 6.57 -1.60 -1.00
CA HIS A 32 6.11 -2.23 0.24
C HIS A 32 6.32 -3.75 0.25
N ALA A 33 7.25 -4.29 -0.55
CA ALA A 33 7.52 -5.72 -0.62
C ALA A 33 7.87 -6.34 0.74
N ASP A 34 8.64 -5.60 1.54
CA ASP A 34 9.17 -6.06 2.83
C ASP A 34 8.29 -5.60 4.03
N LEU A 35 7.13 -4.98 3.76
CA LEU A 35 6.27 -4.40 4.79
C LEU A 35 5.74 -5.45 5.78
N VAL A 36 5.24 -6.58 5.27
CA VAL A 36 4.62 -7.62 6.11
C VAL A 36 5.68 -8.38 6.91
N HIS A 37 6.84 -8.64 6.32
CA HIS A 37 7.90 -9.43 6.92
C HIS A 37 8.73 -8.60 7.91
N ASP A 38 9.24 -7.46 7.45
CA ASP A 38 10.23 -6.64 8.15
C ASP A 38 9.67 -5.31 8.66
N GLY A 39 8.44 -4.95 8.30
CA GLY A 39 7.88 -3.63 8.62
C GLY A 39 8.58 -2.50 7.86
N VAL A 40 9.22 -2.82 6.73
CA VAL A 40 10.03 -1.88 5.95
C VAL A 40 9.33 -1.52 4.65
N MET A 41 9.36 -0.24 4.31
CA MET A 41 8.98 0.28 3.00
C MET A 41 10.06 1.25 2.50
N ASP A 42 10.17 1.39 1.19
CA ASP A 42 10.96 2.42 0.56
C ASP A 42 10.05 3.38 -0.21
N LEU A 43 10.15 4.66 0.12
CA LEU A 43 9.46 5.74 -0.56
C LEU A 43 10.45 6.48 -1.48
N TRP A 44 10.13 6.54 -2.76
CA TRP A 44 10.89 7.27 -3.76
C TRP A 44 10.10 8.52 -4.14
N VAL A 45 10.60 9.71 -3.83
CA VAL A 45 9.91 10.97 -4.15
C VAL A 45 10.60 11.63 -5.32
N ARG A 46 9.83 12.06 -6.32
CA ARG A 46 10.34 12.82 -7.46
C ARG A 46 10.68 14.24 -7.01
N GLU A 47 11.97 14.60 -7.09
CA GLU A 47 12.45 15.92 -6.68
C GLU A 47 12.41 16.93 -7.83
N ASP A 48 12.82 16.48 -9.01
CA ASP A 48 12.97 17.30 -10.20
C ASP A 48 12.55 16.45 -11.41
N GLU A 49 11.48 16.90 -12.07
CA GLU A 49 10.89 16.17 -13.18
C GLU A 49 11.75 16.17 -14.43
N GLU A 50 12.37 17.32 -14.74
CA GLU A 50 13.20 17.54 -15.93
C GLU A 50 14.50 16.74 -15.85
N LYS A 51 15.08 16.66 -14.65
CA LYS A 51 16.34 15.94 -14.42
C LYS A 51 16.16 14.47 -14.03
N ASN A 52 14.90 13.98 -13.98
CA ASN A 52 14.53 12.65 -13.49
C ASN A 52 15.23 12.29 -12.16
N ARG A 53 15.23 13.23 -11.20
CA ARG A 53 15.89 13.04 -9.91
C ARG A 53 14.90 12.52 -8.86
N TRP A 54 15.35 11.52 -8.13
CA TRP A 54 14.57 10.87 -7.08
C TRP A 54 15.34 10.87 -5.75
N SER A 55 14.63 11.10 -4.65
CA SER A 55 15.12 10.79 -3.31
C SER A 55 14.48 9.53 -2.77
N ARG A 56 15.30 8.66 -2.17
CA ARG A 56 14.84 7.46 -1.47
C ARG A 56 14.77 7.71 0.02
N MET A 57 13.66 7.33 0.65
CA MET A 57 13.49 7.32 2.08
C MET A 57 13.01 5.95 2.55
N LYS A 58 13.74 5.34 3.48
CA LYS A 58 13.28 4.13 4.15
C LYS A 58 12.30 4.49 5.26
N ARG A 59 11.19 3.77 5.34
CA ARG A 59 10.20 3.83 6.42
C ARG A 59 10.18 2.50 7.15
N VAL A 60 10.31 2.55 8.48
CA VAL A 60 10.33 1.36 9.34
C VAL A 60 9.22 1.51 10.36
N LEU A 61 8.34 0.53 10.45
CA LEU A 61 7.23 0.56 11.38
C LEU A 61 7.66 0.31 12.82
N HIS A 62 6.92 0.94 13.74
CA HIS A 62 7.03 0.61 15.14
C HIS A 62 6.60 -0.87 15.36
N PRO A 63 7.28 -1.63 16.25
CA PRO A 63 6.96 -3.05 16.48
C PRO A 63 5.49 -3.35 16.78
N SER A 64 4.79 -2.46 17.49
CA SER A 64 3.35 -2.63 17.75
C SER A 64 2.49 -2.59 16.49
N GLN A 65 2.83 -1.76 15.51
CA GLN A 65 2.13 -1.68 14.22
C GLN A 65 2.47 -2.88 13.35
N MET A 66 3.72 -3.33 13.38
CA MET A 66 4.11 -4.56 12.70
C MET A 66 3.36 -5.77 13.25
N ASN A 67 3.18 -5.86 14.58
CA ASN A 67 2.38 -6.91 15.19
C ASN A 67 0.90 -6.86 14.75
N MET A 68 0.31 -5.66 14.66
CA MET A 68 -1.04 -5.48 14.10
C MET A 68 -1.14 -6.01 12.67
N ILE A 69 -0.17 -5.70 11.80
CA ILE A 69 -0.15 -6.19 10.41
C ILE A 69 -0.03 -7.71 10.39
N LYS A 70 0.94 -8.30 11.12
CA LYS A 70 1.14 -9.76 11.16
C LYS A 70 -0.06 -10.54 11.71
N THR A 71 -0.84 -9.93 12.61
CA THR A 71 -2.09 -10.52 13.12
C THR A 71 -3.17 -10.62 12.04
N HIS A 72 -3.18 -9.70 11.08
CA HIS A 72 -4.25 -9.56 10.09
C HIS A 72 -3.87 -10.09 8.70
N ILE A 73 -2.58 -10.04 8.34
CA ILE A 73 -2.03 -10.51 7.07
C ILE A 73 -1.41 -11.89 7.29
N VAL A 74 -2.22 -12.91 7.09
CA VAL A 74 -1.85 -14.33 7.26
C VAL A 74 -1.61 -15.00 5.91
N HIS A 75 -1.15 -16.26 5.91
CA HIS A 75 -0.88 -17.11 4.74
C HIS A 75 -1.52 -16.67 3.41
N ASN A 76 -0.68 -16.41 2.40
CA ASN A 76 -1.04 -15.98 1.04
C ASN A 76 -1.84 -14.65 0.97
N MET A 77 -1.92 -13.89 2.07
CA MET A 77 -2.39 -12.52 2.03
C MET A 77 -1.22 -11.56 1.81
N SER A 78 -1.49 -10.52 1.05
CA SER A 78 -0.60 -9.37 0.88
C SER A 78 -1.40 -8.07 1.00
N LEU A 79 -0.68 -6.97 1.07
CA LEU A 79 -1.27 -5.64 1.01
C LEU A 79 -1.12 -5.12 -0.41
N ARG A 80 -2.21 -4.66 -1.01
CA ARG A 80 -2.20 -3.89 -2.26
C ARG A 80 -2.43 -2.43 -1.94
N VAL A 81 -1.59 -1.55 -2.48
CA VAL A 81 -1.87 -0.11 -2.46
C VAL A 81 -2.99 0.18 -3.45
N GLN A 82 -4.02 0.88 -2.98
CA GLN A 82 -5.19 1.20 -3.79
C GLN A 82 -5.22 2.66 -4.21
N GLY A 83 -4.47 3.51 -3.51
CA GLY A 83 -4.38 4.95 -3.77
C GLY A 83 -4.07 5.73 -2.50
N THR A 84 -4.26 7.03 -2.56
CA THR A 84 -4.05 7.98 -1.46
C THR A 84 -5.32 8.75 -1.17
N THR A 85 -5.61 8.99 0.11
CA THR A 85 -6.72 9.87 0.52
C THR A 85 -6.35 11.34 0.27
N ARG A 86 -7.33 12.25 0.35
CA ARG A 86 -7.10 13.71 0.32
C ARG A 86 -6.18 14.22 1.43
N ASN A 87 -6.09 13.48 2.53
CA ASN A 87 -5.21 13.79 3.66
C ASN A 87 -3.81 13.19 3.48
N GLY A 88 -3.53 12.54 2.36
CA GLY A 88 -2.23 11.91 2.06
C GLY A 88 -2.00 10.57 2.77
N ASP A 89 -3.04 9.97 3.36
CA ASP A 89 -2.94 8.59 3.88
C ASP A 89 -2.96 7.60 2.71
N VAL A 90 -1.99 6.68 2.65
CA VAL A 90 -1.98 5.59 1.68
C VAL A 90 -3.00 4.52 2.10
N ILE A 91 -3.87 4.14 1.18
CA ILE A 91 -4.88 3.10 1.38
C ILE A 91 -4.28 1.76 0.98
N LEU A 92 -4.13 0.86 1.95
CA LEU A 92 -3.61 -0.49 1.78
C LEU A 92 -4.72 -1.49 2.06
N VAL A 93 -5.06 -2.29 1.05
CA VAL A 93 -6.14 -3.27 1.10
C VAL A 93 -5.53 -4.67 1.22
N PRO A 94 -5.86 -5.45 2.26
CA PRO A 94 -5.53 -6.87 2.31
C PRO A 94 -6.14 -7.61 1.11
N GLN A 95 -5.37 -8.48 0.46
CA GLN A 95 -5.81 -9.30 -0.67
C GLN A 95 -5.23 -10.70 -0.54
N HIS A 96 -5.98 -11.72 -0.98
CA HIS A 96 -5.45 -13.07 -1.07
C HIS A 96 -4.83 -13.26 -2.46
N ILE A 97 -3.49 -13.21 -2.51
CA ILE A 97 -2.72 -13.28 -3.75
C ILE A 97 -1.95 -14.59 -3.77
N PHE A 98 -2.16 -15.40 -4.82
CA PHE A 98 -1.45 -16.66 -5.00
C PHE A 98 -1.00 -16.83 -6.44
N ARG A 99 0.18 -17.43 -6.60
CA ARG A 99 0.72 -17.78 -7.91
C ARG A 99 0.06 -19.07 -8.41
N THR A 100 -0.29 -19.07 -9.69
CA THR A 100 -0.77 -20.24 -10.42
C THR A 100 0.13 -20.62 -11.59
N GLY A 101 1.16 -19.82 -11.85
CA GLY A 101 2.22 -20.07 -12.83
C GLY A 101 3.37 -19.08 -12.64
N PRO A 102 4.44 -19.15 -13.47
CA PRO A 102 5.61 -18.28 -13.38
C PRO A 102 5.24 -16.79 -13.38
N ASP A 103 4.29 -16.42 -14.25
CA ASP A 103 3.85 -15.03 -14.46
C ASP A 103 2.34 -14.83 -14.21
N GLN A 104 1.68 -15.78 -13.55
CA GLN A 104 0.23 -15.71 -13.29
C GLN A 104 -0.06 -15.63 -11.80
N PHE A 105 -0.59 -14.48 -11.39
CA PHE A 105 -1.09 -14.23 -10.05
C PHE A 105 -2.60 -14.11 -10.09
N ASN A 106 -3.27 -14.84 -9.20
CA ASN A 106 -4.69 -14.66 -8.94
C ASN A 106 -4.85 -13.80 -7.70
N VAL A 107 -5.70 -12.80 -7.81
CA VAL A 107 -6.04 -11.88 -6.72
C VAL A 107 -7.49 -12.11 -6.36
N LEU A 108 -7.72 -12.58 -5.14
CA LEU A 108 -9.06 -12.74 -4.58
C LEU A 108 -9.33 -11.67 -3.52
N PRO A 109 -10.62 -11.32 -3.31
CA PRO A 109 -11.03 -10.46 -2.21
C PRO A 109 -10.59 -10.99 -0.84
N GLN A 110 -10.66 -10.13 0.17
CA GLN A 110 -10.41 -10.51 1.57
C GLN A 110 -11.29 -11.68 1.99
N VAL A 111 -10.67 -12.72 2.55
CA VAL A 111 -11.36 -13.89 3.11
C VAL A 111 -11.62 -13.66 4.60
N THR A 112 -12.33 -12.59 4.94
CA THR A 112 -12.60 -12.19 6.33
C THR A 112 -14.09 -11.92 6.54
N THR A 113 -14.54 -12.08 7.79
CA THR A 113 -15.93 -11.78 8.18
C THR A 113 -16.20 -10.27 8.25
N HIS A 114 -15.15 -9.48 8.50
CA HIS A 114 -15.18 -8.01 8.55
C HIS A 114 -14.32 -7.46 7.42
N PHE A 115 -14.85 -6.50 6.66
CA PHE A 115 -14.09 -5.80 5.64
C PHE A 115 -13.31 -4.66 6.28
N TYR A 116 -12.01 -4.57 6.03
CA TYR A 116 -11.18 -3.49 6.56
C TYR A 116 -10.10 -3.08 5.57
N VAL A 117 -9.59 -1.86 5.76
CA VAL A 117 -8.42 -1.34 5.07
C VAL A 117 -7.43 -0.82 6.09
N PHE A 118 -6.17 -0.71 5.69
CA PHE A 118 -5.16 0.02 6.42
C PHE A 118 -4.98 1.39 5.82
N LEU A 119 -4.98 2.42 6.66
CA LEU A 119 -4.58 3.77 6.28
C LEU A 119 -3.20 4.03 6.86
N TYR A 120 -2.25 4.37 5.99
CA TYR A 120 -0.87 4.64 6.36
C TYR A 120 -0.52 6.09 6.12
N ASN A 121 -0.24 6.81 7.22
CA ASN A 121 0.25 8.16 7.13
C ASN A 121 1.78 8.14 6.95
N LEU A 122 2.25 8.45 5.74
CA LEU A 122 3.69 8.42 5.41
C LEU A 122 4.52 9.46 6.16
N GLN A 123 3.93 10.61 6.51
CA GLN A 123 4.61 11.69 7.23
C GLN A 123 4.81 11.35 8.71
N LYS A 124 3.76 10.84 9.36
CA LYS A 124 3.77 10.41 10.76
C LYS A 124 4.33 8.99 10.94
N ASN A 125 4.57 8.28 9.85
CA ASN A 125 4.97 6.88 9.84
C ASN A 125 4.04 6.02 10.72
N HIS A 126 2.73 6.15 10.50
CA HIS A 126 1.73 5.56 11.38
C HIS A 126 0.62 4.85 10.61
N PHE A 127 0.44 3.57 10.88
CA PHE A 127 -0.68 2.75 10.42
C PHE A 127 -1.89 2.80 11.36
N ARG A 128 -3.09 2.85 10.78
CA ARG A 128 -4.34 2.54 11.46
C ARG A 128 -5.17 1.55 10.64
N LYS A 129 -5.82 0.62 11.32
CA LYS A 129 -6.84 -0.26 10.72
C LYS A 129 -8.19 0.46 10.77
N VAL A 130 -8.90 0.46 9.65
CA VAL A 130 -10.25 0.99 9.54
C VAL A 130 -11.17 -0.13 9.08
N GLU A 131 -12.13 -0.49 9.92
CA GLU A 131 -13.18 -1.43 9.56
C GLU A 131 -14.30 -0.70 8.82
N ILE A 132 -14.76 -1.28 7.72
CA ILE A 132 -15.81 -0.73 6.88
C ILE A 132 -17.04 -1.60 7.06
N LYS A 133 -18.11 -0.99 7.57
CA LYS A 133 -19.42 -1.61 7.74
C LYS A 133 -20.11 -1.71 6.39
N SER A 134 -19.74 -2.70 5.60
CA SER A 134 -20.35 -2.96 4.29
C SER A 134 -20.54 -4.45 4.05
N ASN A 135 -21.54 -4.81 3.26
CA ASN A 135 -21.82 -6.21 2.94
C ASN A 135 -20.81 -6.73 1.90
N ARG A 136 -20.16 -7.86 2.24
CA ARG A 136 -19.04 -8.52 1.51
C ARG A 136 -19.27 -8.89 0.03
N TYR A 137 -20.47 -8.62 -0.50
CA TYR A 137 -20.92 -9.04 -1.83
C TYR A 137 -21.02 -7.92 -2.87
N ASN A 138 -20.87 -6.65 -2.48
CA ASN A 138 -21.11 -5.52 -3.37
C ASN A 138 -19.89 -5.02 -4.17
N THR A 139 -18.69 -5.57 -3.96
CA THR A 139 -17.44 -5.02 -4.52
C THR A 139 -16.60 -6.08 -5.22
N LYS A 140 -17.13 -6.62 -6.33
CA LYS A 140 -16.40 -7.60 -7.18
C LYS A 140 -15.32 -6.97 -8.07
N ARG A 141 -15.35 -5.64 -8.26
CA ARG A 141 -14.28 -4.87 -8.92
C ARG A 141 -13.87 -3.75 -7.99
N TRP A 142 -12.59 -3.72 -7.65
CA TRP A 142 -11.95 -2.69 -6.82
C TRP A 142 -11.34 -1.59 -7.70
N ASP A 143 -12.08 -1.16 -8.72
CA ASP A 143 -11.78 0.05 -9.45
C ASP A 143 -12.28 1.21 -8.58
N VAL A 144 -11.37 1.74 -7.77
CA VAL A 144 -11.66 2.76 -6.78
C VAL A 144 -11.84 4.10 -7.47
N VAL A 145 -13.05 4.33 -7.97
CA VAL A 145 -13.60 5.67 -8.14
C VAL A 145 -14.40 5.94 -6.85
N GLY A 146 -13.88 6.80 -5.97
CA GLY A 146 -14.65 7.32 -4.82
C GLY A 146 -14.26 6.88 -3.40
N PHE A 147 -13.02 6.39 -3.15
CA PHE A 147 -12.54 6.22 -1.75
C PHE A 147 -12.13 7.54 -1.08
N ASP A 148 -12.21 8.67 -1.78
CA ASP A 148 -12.07 10.01 -1.20
C ASP A 148 -12.94 10.21 0.05
N ASP A 149 -14.07 9.49 0.12
CA ASP A 149 -15.08 9.58 1.18
C ASP A 149 -15.11 8.33 2.09
N ILE A 150 -14.01 7.57 2.24
CA ILE A 150 -13.95 6.46 3.24
C ILE A 150 -14.41 6.93 4.62
N GLU A 151 -14.11 8.18 4.98
CA GLU A 151 -14.56 8.74 6.26
C GLU A 151 -16.09 8.75 6.38
N ASN A 152 -16.83 8.93 5.29
CA ASN A 152 -18.30 8.81 5.28
C ASN A 152 -18.78 7.35 5.29
N LEU A 153 -18.01 6.41 4.75
CA LEU A 153 -18.31 4.97 4.80
C LEU A 153 -18.12 4.36 6.21
N MET A 154 -17.37 5.03 7.10
CA MET A 154 -17.21 4.59 8.49
C MET A 154 -18.46 4.82 9.37
N TYR A 155 -19.36 5.71 8.95
CA TYR A 155 -20.52 6.15 9.75
C TYR A 155 -21.89 5.59 9.28
N LEU A 156 -21.91 4.71 8.28
CA LEU A 156 -23.11 3.95 7.89
C LEU A 156 -23.21 2.63 8.69
#